data_AF-M0MNZ7-F1
#
_entry.id   AF-M0MNZ7-F1
#
_cell.length_a   1.000
_cell.length_b   1.000
_cell.length_c   1.000
_cell.angle_alpha   90.00
_cell.angle_beta   90.00
_cell.angle_gamma   90.00
#
_symmetry.space_group_name_H-M   'P 1'
#
loop_
_entity.id
_entity.type
_entity.pdbx_description
1 polymer ?
#
loop_
_entity_poly.entity_id
_entity_poly.type
_entity_poly.pdbx_seq_one_letter_code
_entity_poly.pdbx_strand_id
1 'polypeptide(L)' 'MQREGGEIEQIRAGDVVWFPPDEKHWHGATSDNAMTHIAIQEEQDGETVTWLEHVTDEEYHPGSES' A
#
# COMPACT_ATOMS: atom_id res chain seq x y z
N MET A 1 2.19 -3.65 -3.10
CA MET A 1 2.16 -2.26 -2.59
C MET A 1 2.32 -1.32 -3.77
N GLN A 2 1.93 -0.08 -3.61
CA GLN A 2 2.16 0.96 -4.61
C GLN A 2 2.26 2.32 -3.93
N ARG A 3 3.14 3.16 -4.45
CA ARG A 3 3.28 4.58 -4.12
C ARG A 3 2.50 5.37 -5.16
N GLU A 4 1.96 6.53 -4.80
CA GLU A 4 1.23 7.36 -5.77
C GLU A 4 2.06 7.62 -7.04
N GLY A 5 1.50 7.30 -8.20
CA GLY A 5 2.17 7.43 -9.51
C GLY A 5 3.31 6.43 -9.77
N GLY A 6 3.60 5.53 -8.82
CA GLY A 6 4.61 4.49 -8.95
C GLY A 6 4.08 3.17 -9.50
N GLU A 7 5.00 2.24 -9.77
CA GLU A 7 4.67 0.88 -10.20
C GLU A 7 4.15 0.04 -9.02
N ILE A 8 3.40 -1.02 -9.33
CA ILE A 8 2.98 -2.01 -8.34
C ILE A 8 4.17 -2.91 -8.00
N GLU A 9 4.53 -2.98 -6.72
CA GLU A 9 5.61 -3.82 -6.22
C GLU A 9 5.06 -5.02 -5.43
N GLN A 10 5.52 -6.23 -5.78
CA GLN A 10 5.17 -7.46 -5.07
C GLN A 10 5.96 -7.58 -3.76
N ILE A 11 5.26 -7.73 -2.63
CA ILE A 11 5.86 -7.98 -1.32
C ILE A 11 5.79 -9.49 -1.02
N ARG A 12 6.89 -10.07 -0.55
CA ARG A 12 7.00 -11.47 -0.12
C ARG A 12 7.30 -11.58 1.37
N ALA A 13 7.09 -12.78 1.92
CA ALA A 13 7.41 -13.05 3.31
C ALA A 13 8.91 -12.85 3.58
N GLY A 14 9.22 -11.98 4.55
CA GLY A 14 10.59 -11.61 4.92
C GLY A 14 11.04 -10.26 4.35
N ASP A 15 10.30 -9.69 3.39
CA ASP A 15 10.60 -8.36 2.88
C ASP A 15 10.31 -7.29 3.93
N VAL A 16 11.11 -6.21 3.91
CA VAL A 16 10.90 -5.02 4.71
C VAL A 16 10.60 -3.86 3.77
N VAL A 17 9.49 -3.19 4.00
CA VAL A 17 9.04 -2.04 3.22
C VAL A 17 9.06 -0.80 4.09
N TRP A 18 9.63 0.29 3.57
CA TRP A 18 9.65 1.59 4.21
C TRP A 18 8.92 2.61 3.35
N PHE A 19 8.06 3.40 3.99
CA PHE A 19 7.43 4.57 3.41
C PHE A 19 7.95 5.80 4.17
N PRO A 20 8.60 6.77 3.50
CA PRO A 20 9.00 8.01 4.14
C PRO A 20 7.78 8.81 4.62
N PRO A 21 7.97 9.74 5.58
CA PRO A 21 6.89 10.61 6.03
C PRO A 21 6.18 11.31 4.87
N ASP A 22 4.86 11.47 5.00
CA ASP A 22 3.97 12.15 4.05
C ASP A 22 3.88 11.51 2.65
N GLU A 23 4.48 10.33 2.41
CA GLU A 23 4.33 9.62 1.14
C GLU A 23 2.98 8.89 1.06
N LYS A 24 2.15 9.25 0.08
CA LYS A 24 0.90 8.54 -0.20
C LYS A 24 1.18 7.16 -0.80
N HIS A 25 0.65 6.13 -0.17
CA HIS A 25 0.89 4.73 -0.55
C HIS A 25 -0.28 3.83 -0.16
N TRP A 26 -0.32 2.64 -0.75
CA TRP A 26 -1.21 1.55 -0.35
C TRP A 26 -0.50 0.19 -0.44
N HIS A 27 -0.95 -0.73 0.39
CA HIS A 27 -0.45 -2.11 0.40
C HIS A 27 -1.57 -3.06 0.80
N GLY A 28 -1.55 -4.26 0.22
CA GLY A 28 -2.60 -5.25 0.43
C GLY A 28 -2.23 -6.60 -0.15
N ALA A 29 -3.21 -7.50 -0.12
CA ALA A 29 -3.14 -8.80 -0.77
C ALA A 29 -2.97 -8.65 -2.30
N THR A 30 -2.64 -9.76 -2.95
CA THR A 30 -2.83 -9.89 -4.40
C THR A 30 -4.26 -10.36 -4.69
N SER A 31 -4.71 -10.36 -5.95
CA SER A 31 -6.02 -10.89 -6.36
C SER A 31 -6.25 -12.34 -5.91
N ASP A 32 -5.18 -13.14 -5.88
CA ASP A 32 -5.29 -14.60 -5.75
C ASP A 32 -4.82 -15.11 -4.37
N ASN A 33 -4.11 -14.29 -3.59
CA ASN A 33 -3.48 -14.72 -2.34
C ASN A 33 -3.63 -13.68 -1.24
N ALA A 34 -4.07 -14.15 -0.06
CA ALA A 34 -4.06 -13.37 1.16
C ALA A 34 -2.64 -13.02 1.61
N MET A 35 -2.52 -11.91 2.36
CA MET A 35 -1.25 -11.42 2.88
C MET A 35 -1.41 -11.04 4.36
N THR A 36 -0.34 -11.20 5.14
CA THR A 36 -0.25 -10.70 6.51
C THR A 36 1.10 -10.04 6.69
N HIS A 37 1.10 -8.90 7.36
CA HIS A 37 2.32 -8.18 7.70
C HIS A 37 2.17 -7.51 9.06
N ILE A 38 3.32 -7.11 9.63
CA ILE A 38 3.39 -6.25 10.80
C ILE A 38 3.54 -4.81 10.29
N ALA A 39 2.67 -3.91 10.71
CA ALA A 39 2.81 -2.48 10.47
C ALA A 39 3.37 -1.80 11.73
N ILE A 40 4.42 -1.00 11.58
CA ILE A 40 5.05 -0.23 12.66
C ILE A 40 5.12 1.21 12.20
N GLN A 41 4.52 2.12 12.97
CA GLN A 41 4.45 3.55 12.68
C GLN A 41 4.52 4.33 13.98
N GLU A 42 5.16 5.49 13.94
CA GLU A 42 5.23 6.42 15.06
C GLU A 42 3.99 7.34 15.05
N GLU A 43 3.63 7.84 16.23
CA GLU A 43 2.57 8.85 16.38
C GLU A 43 3.16 10.25 16.27
N GLN A 44 2.48 11.12 15.52
CA GLN A 44 2.75 12.55 15.47
C GLN A 44 1.45 13.30 15.76
N ASP A 45 1.47 14.20 16.76
CA ASP A 45 0.33 15.03 17.15
C ASP A 45 -0.97 14.26 17.45
N GLY A 46 -0.85 13.02 17.95
CA GLY A 46 -1.99 12.15 18.27
C GLY A 46 -2.54 11.38 17.08
N GLU A 47 -1.92 11.48 15.90
CA GLU A 47 -2.29 10.78 14.69
C GLU A 47 -1.14 9.91 14.19
N THR A 48 -1.46 8.78 13.55
CA THR A 48 -0.45 7.89 12.93
C THR A 48 -0.65 7.72 11.43
N VAL A 49 -1.76 8.25 10.90
CA VAL A 49 -2.16 8.10 9.50
C VAL A 49 -3.16 9.20 9.14
N THR A 50 -3.00 9.76 7.94
CA THR A 50 -4.07 10.54 7.29
C THR A 50 -4.69 9.66 6.21
N TRP A 51 -5.96 9.27 6.40
CA TRP A 51 -6.69 8.50 5.40
C TRP A 51 -7.16 9.40 4.25
N LEU A 52 -7.09 8.85 3.04
CA LEU A 52 -7.50 9.49 1.80
C LEU A 52 -8.61 8.67 1.12
N GLU A 53 -8.74 8.79 -0.19
CA GLU A 53 -9.66 8.00 -0.99
C GLU A 53 -9.30 6.51 -1.03
N HIS A 54 -10.29 5.68 -1.39
CA HIS A 54 -10.05 4.28 -1.69
C HIS A 54 -9.25 4.14 -2.99
N VAL A 55 -8.39 3.12 -3.02
CA VAL A 55 -7.77 2.63 -4.25
C VAL A 55 -8.87 2.11 -5.16
N THR A 56 -8.88 2.58 -6.41
CA THR A 56 -9.83 2.14 -7.43
C THR A 56 -9.45 0.76 -7.99
N ASP A 57 -10.40 0.08 -8.62
CA ASP A 57 -10.14 -1.21 -9.29
C ASP A 57 -9.09 -1.05 -10.41
N GLU A 58 -9.08 0.09 -11.10
CA GLU A 58 -8.09 0.39 -12.15
C GLU A 58 -6.68 0.59 -11.59
N GLU A 59 -6.54 1.27 -10.46
CA GLU A 59 -5.25 1.41 -9.76
C GLU A 59 -4.76 0.09 -9.19
N TYR A 60 -5.69 -0.75 -8.69
CA TYR A 60 -5.35 -2.06 -8.15
C TYR A 60 -4.99 -3.07 -9.26
N HIS A 61 -5.65 -2.97 -10.41
CA HIS A 61 -5.45 -3.83 -11.58
C HIS A 61 -5.31 -3.01 -12.88
N PRO A 62 -4.18 -2.33 -13.10
CA PRO A 62 -3.97 -1.55 -14.31
C PRO A 62 -3.94 -2.50 -15.52
N GLY A 63 -4.98 -2.44 -16.35
CA GLY A 63 -5.16 -3.28 -17.54
C GLY A 63 -6.32 -4.28 -17.50
N SER A 64 -7.20 -4.25 -16.49
CA SER A 64 -8.41 -5.09 -16.45
C SER A 64 -9.63 -4.54 -17.22
N GLU A 65 -9.47 -3.50 -18.04
CA GLU A 65 -10.50 -3.13 -19.02
C GLU A 65 -10.52 -4.16 -20.17
N SER A 66 -11.64 -4.87 -20.30
CA SER A 66 -12.03 -5.66 -21.49
C SER A 66 -13.04 -4.90 -22.32
#